data_AF-A0A9E2GL13-F1
#
_entry.id   AF-A0A9E2GL13-F1
#
_cell.length_a   1.000
_cell.length_b   1.000
_cell.length_c   1.000
_cell.angle_alpha   90.00
_cell.angle_beta   90.00
_cell.angle_gamma   90.00
#
_symmetry.space_group_name_H-M   'P 1'
#
loop_
_entity.id
_entity.type
_entity.pdbx_description
1 polymer ?
#
loop_
_entity_poly.entity_id
_entity_poly.type
_entity_poly.pdbx_seq_one_letter_code
_entity_poly.pdbx_strand_id
1 'polypeptide(L)'
;MNDGTDVVDFAERVRKVLDRGTADLGQHISVRLYEARCDALRHQATPVAALSLAGFGRVVGESLQSHYRGLLAFVALAIGVLGAQVWQNGQEAAELAEIDGALLSDEVPPSAYTDRGFLEWLQRVSEPGDESLPE
;
A
#
# COMPACT_ATOMS: atom_id res chain seq x y z
N MET A 1 -9.37 11.87 -37.57
CA MET A 1 -8.37 11.83 -36.48
C MET A 1 -7.39 12.98 -36.70
N ASN A 2 -7.76 14.21 -36.33
CA ASN A 2 -6.92 15.42 -36.49
C ASN A 2 -7.28 16.52 -35.45
N ASP A 3 -7.89 16.12 -34.32
CA ASP A 3 -8.45 17.01 -33.28
C ASP A 3 -7.44 17.39 -32.19
N GLY A 4 -6.22 16.85 -32.27
CA GLY A 4 -5.13 17.16 -31.32
C GLY A 4 -4.17 18.22 -31.82
N THR A 5 -4.04 18.41 -33.13
CA THR A 5 -3.05 19.30 -33.74
C THR A 5 -3.58 20.72 -33.93
N ASP A 6 -4.88 20.86 -34.17
CA ASP A 6 -5.59 22.14 -34.29
C ASP A 6 -5.64 22.92 -32.97
N VAL A 7 -5.77 22.24 -31.83
CA VAL A 7 -5.69 22.87 -30.50
C VAL A 7 -4.28 23.41 -30.22
N VAL A 8 -3.24 22.67 -30.64
CA VAL A 8 -1.84 23.11 -30.50
C VAL A 8 -1.57 24.31 -31.41
N ASP A 9 -2.01 24.26 -32.66
CA ASP A 9 -1.87 25.36 -33.62
C ASP A 9 -2.61 26.63 -33.14
N PHE A 10 -3.79 26.47 -32.53
CA PHE A 10 -4.53 27.57 -31.92
C PHE A 10 -3.77 28.17 -30.73
N ALA A 11 -3.25 27.34 -29.83
CA ALA A 11 -2.48 27.79 -28.68
C ALA A 11 -1.21 28.55 -29.10
N GLU A 12 -0.50 28.07 -30.13
CA GLU A 12 0.66 28.77 -30.69
C GLU A 12 0.30 30.12 -31.29
N ARG A 13 -0.83 30.20 -32.00
CA ARG A 13 -1.31 31.45 -32.61
C ARG A 13 -1.73 32.46 -31.54
N VAL A 14 -2.41 32.03 -30.48
CA VAL A 14 -2.74 32.86 -29.31
C VAL A 14 -1.48 33.37 -28.63
N ARG A 15 -0.51 32.49 -28.36
CA ARG A 15 0.79 32.86 -27.76
C ARG A 15 1.47 33.92 -28.60
N LYS A 16 1.55 33.74 -29.92
CA LYS A 16 2.22 34.67 -30.84
C LYS A 16 1.55 36.04 -30.91
N VAL A 17 0.22 36.09 -30.86
CA VAL A 17 -0.53 37.35 -30.83
C VAL A 17 -0.29 38.08 -29.51
N LEU A 18 -0.30 37.35 -28.38
CA LEU A 18 -0.05 37.91 -27.07
C LEU A 18 1.40 38.43 -26.95
N ASP A 19 2.38 37.64 -27.40
CA ASP A 19 3.80 38.02 -27.43
C ASP A 19 4.04 39.27 -28.28
N ARG A 20 3.32 39.42 -29.39
CA ARG A 20 3.39 40.64 -30.22
C ARG A 20 2.76 41.83 -29.50
N GLY A 21 1.64 41.65 -28.82
CA GLY A 21 0.98 42.70 -28.04
C GLY A 21 1.80 43.16 -26.83
N THR A 22 2.56 42.27 -26.20
CA THR A 22 3.49 42.62 -25.11
C THR A 22 4.78 43.25 -25.62
N ALA A 23 5.27 42.84 -26.79
CA ALA A 23 6.43 43.46 -27.43
C ALA A 23 6.14 44.86 -28.00
N ASP A 24 4.90 45.11 -28.44
CA ASP A 24 4.43 46.42 -28.92
C ASP A 24 3.98 47.34 -27.78
N LEU A 25 4.14 46.92 -26.52
CA LEU A 25 3.82 47.76 -25.38
C LEU A 25 4.78 48.97 -25.39
N GLY A 26 4.25 50.12 -25.82
CA GLY A 26 5.04 51.32 -26.05
C GLY A 26 5.90 51.69 -24.85
N GLN A 27 7.13 52.16 -25.12
CA GLN A 27 8.17 52.40 -24.12
C GLN A 27 7.69 53.28 -22.93
N HIS A 28 6.77 54.22 -23.19
CA HIS A 28 6.11 55.03 -22.17
C HIS A 28 5.31 54.19 -21.14
N ILE A 29 4.60 53.15 -21.56
CA ILE A 29 3.83 52.28 -20.65
C ILE A 29 4.76 51.46 -19.76
N SER A 30 5.84 50.91 -20.32
CA SER A 30 6.87 50.21 -19.53
C SER A 30 7.56 51.14 -18.54
N VAL A 31 7.82 52.39 -18.90
CA VAL A 31 8.41 53.40 -18.00
C VAL A 31 7.44 53.73 -16.86
N ARG A 32 6.16 53.97 -17.15
CA ARG A 32 5.16 54.21 -16.09
C ARG A 32 4.93 53.01 -15.18
N LEU A 33 4.98 51.79 -15.71
CA LEU A 33 4.93 50.56 -14.92
C LEU A 33 6.16 50.42 -14.03
N TYR A 34 7.34 50.78 -14.55
CA TYR A 34 8.58 50.79 -13.79
C TYR A 34 8.53 51.84 -12.66
N GLU A 35 8.07 53.05 -12.94
CA GLU A 35 7.88 54.10 -11.94
C GLU A 35 6.86 53.68 -10.87
N ALA A 36 5.69 53.15 -11.28
CA ALA A 36 4.68 52.64 -10.37
C ALA A 36 5.19 51.46 -9.53
N ARG A 37 6.02 50.58 -10.11
CA ARG A 37 6.69 49.48 -9.38
C ARG A 37 7.68 50.04 -8.36
N CYS A 38 8.52 51.00 -8.74
CA CYS A 38 9.45 51.63 -7.82
C CYS A 38 8.72 52.33 -6.66
N ASP A 39 7.61 53.00 -6.95
CA ASP A 39 6.80 53.68 -5.95
C ASP A 39 6.09 52.68 -5.01
N ALA A 40 5.49 51.62 -5.57
CA ALA A 40 4.91 50.53 -4.79
C ALA A 40 5.94 49.80 -3.94
N LEU A 41 7.14 49.51 -4.46
CA LEU A 41 8.22 48.87 -3.71
C LEU A 41 8.78 49.77 -2.59
N ARG A 42 8.78 51.09 -2.76
CA ARG A 42 9.12 52.04 -1.69
C ARG A 42 8.10 51.99 -0.55
N HIS A 43 6.82 51.79 -0.88
CA HIS A 43 5.75 51.66 0.10
C HIS A 43 5.54 50.23 0.61
N GLN A 44 6.10 49.22 -0.07
CA GLN A 44 5.89 47.81 0.22
C GLN A 44 7.22 47.06 0.38
N ALA A 45 7.92 47.34 1.47
CA ALA A 45 8.84 46.36 2.02
C ALA A 45 8.01 45.26 2.72
N THR A 46 7.85 44.09 2.07
CA THR A 46 7.30 42.77 2.53
C THR A 46 5.97 42.31 1.87
N PRO A 47 5.70 40.98 1.76
CA PRO A 47 6.57 39.88 1.38
C PRO A 47 5.92 39.00 0.28
N VAL A 48 6.53 38.88 -0.89
CA VAL A 48 6.14 37.88 -1.93
C VAL A 48 6.16 36.44 -1.36
N ALA A 49 6.92 36.21 -0.29
CA ALA A 49 6.92 34.98 0.48
C ALA A 49 5.55 34.58 1.07
N ALA A 50 4.66 35.53 1.40
CA ALA A 50 3.34 35.20 1.96
C ALA A 50 2.38 34.62 0.90
N LEU A 51 2.42 35.14 -0.33
CA LEU A 51 1.67 34.56 -1.46
C LEU A 51 2.25 33.20 -1.89
N SER A 52 3.59 33.06 -1.85
CA SER A 52 4.25 31.77 -2.08
C SER A 52 3.91 30.75 -0.99
N LEU A 53 3.80 31.18 0.28
CA LEU A 53 3.44 30.33 1.41
C LEU A 53 1.94 29.98 1.39
N ALA A 54 1.07 30.88 0.94
CA ALA A 54 -0.36 30.59 0.75
C ALA A 54 -0.60 29.61 -0.41
N GLY A 55 0.15 29.76 -1.52
CA GLY A 55 0.12 28.84 -2.65
C GLY A 55 0.69 27.46 -2.28
N PHE A 56 1.86 27.42 -1.64
CA PHE A 56 2.48 26.19 -1.16
C PHE A 56 1.65 25.53 -0.05
N GLY A 57 1.06 26.33 0.85
CA GLY A 57 0.18 25.87 1.91
C GLY A 57 -1.11 25.22 1.39
N ARG A 58 -1.70 25.74 0.30
CA ARG A 58 -2.84 25.08 -0.37
C ARG A 58 -2.43 23.77 -1.05
N VAL A 59 -1.31 23.75 -1.77
CA VAL A 59 -0.85 22.54 -2.48
C VAL A 59 -0.45 21.44 -1.49
N VAL A 60 0.25 21.79 -0.42
CA VAL A 60 0.60 20.84 0.66
C VAL A 60 -0.65 20.40 1.42
N GLY A 61 -1.58 21.31 1.70
CA GLY A 61 -2.85 21.00 2.35
C GLY A 61 -3.71 20.01 1.55
N GLU A 62 -3.88 20.23 0.25
CA GLU A 62 -4.62 19.30 -0.63
C GLU A 62 -3.90 17.96 -0.82
N SER A 63 -2.56 17.96 -0.88
CA SER A 63 -1.78 16.72 -0.97
C SER A 63 -1.92 15.87 0.30
N LEU A 64 -1.76 16.46 1.49
CA LEU A 64 -1.97 15.76 2.77
C LEU A 64 -3.42 15.30 2.93
N GLN A 65 -4.37 16.09 2.43
CA GLN A 65 -5.79 15.73 2.40
C GLN A 65 -6.06 14.49 1.53
N SER A 66 -5.36 14.38 0.40
CA SER A 66 -5.45 13.22 -0.48
C SER A 66 -4.83 11.96 0.14
N HIS A 67 -3.72 12.12 0.88
CA HIS A 67 -3.02 10.99 1.50
C HIS A 67 -3.82 10.33 2.63
N TYR A 68 -4.55 11.08 3.46
CA TYR A 68 -5.38 10.47 4.50
C TYR A 68 -6.54 9.66 3.91
N ARG A 69 -7.12 10.11 2.78
CA ARG A 69 -8.18 9.37 2.08
C ARG A 69 -7.65 8.06 1.50
N GLY A 70 -6.44 8.09 0.94
CA GLY A 70 -5.75 6.89 0.46
C GLY A 70 -5.47 5.89 1.58
N LEU A 71 -4.98 6.36 2.73
CA LEU A 71 -4.71 5.52 3.90
C LEU A 71 -6.00 4.88 4.42
N LEU A 72 -7.09 5.64 4.54
CA LEU A 72 -8.39 5.12 4.98
C LEU A 72 -8.94 4.07 4.00
N ALA A 73 -8.83 4.30 2.69
CA ALA A 73 -9.24 3.33 1.68
C ALA A 73 -8.41 2.04 1.76
N PHE A 74 -7.10 2.15 1.99
CA PHE A 74 -6.21 1.01 2.17
C PHE A 74 -6.55 0.20 3.43
N VAL A 75 -6.80 0.87 4.57
CA VAL A 75 -7.20 0.22 5.82
C VAL A 75 -8.56 -0.48 5.65
N ALA A 76 -9.53 0.19 5.02
CA ALA A 76 -10.84 -0.41 4.74
C ALA A 76 -10.72 -1.67 3.85
N LEU A 77 -9.86 -1.62 2.82
CA LEU A 77 -9.56 -2.77 1.98
C LEU A 77 -8.94 -3.92 2.79
N ALA A 78 -7.93 -3.62 3.62
CA ALA A 78 -7.28 -4.61 4.47
C ALA A 78 -8.26 -5.28 5.44
N ILE A 79 -9.15 -4.51 6.06
CA ILE A 79 -10.22 -5.04 6.93
C ILE A 79 -11.17 -5.93 6.14
N GLY A 80 -11.58 -5.53 4.94
CA GLY A 80 -12.46 -6.33 4.08
C GLY A 80 -11.83 -7.68 3.70
N VAL A 81 -10.55 -7.69 3.32
CA VAL A 81 -9.81 -8.90 2.96
C VAL A 81 -9.63 -9.83 4.17
N LEU A 82 -9.17 -9.30 5.30
CA LEU A 82 -8.96 -10.09 6.52
C LEU A 82 -10.29 -10.62 7.08
N GLY A 83 -11.34 -9.80 7.08
CA GLY A 83 -12.68 -10.22 7.51
C GLY A 83 -13.26 -11.34 6.63
N ALA A 84 -13.05 -11.27 5.31
CA ALA A 84 -13.48 -12.33 4.40
C ALA A 84 -12.72 -13.65 4.64
N GLN A 85 -11.41 -13.58 4.92
CA GLN A 85 -10.60 -14.75 5.29
C GLN A 85 -11.08 -15.38 6.61
N VAL A 86 -11.39 -14.57 7.62
CA VAL A 86 -11.95 -15.07 8.89
C VAL A 86 -13.32 -15.74 8.67
N TRP A 87 -14.17 -15.19 7.80
CA TRP A 87 -15.47 -15.79 7.47
C TRP A 87 -15.32 -17.13 6.75
N GLN A 88 -14.34 -17.27 5.86
CA GLN A 88 -14.03 -18.52 5.16
C GLN A 88 -13.47 -19.57 6.14
N ASN A 89 -12.54 -19.18 7.01
CA ASN A 89 -11.97 -20.09 8.01
C ASN A 89 -12.98 -20.48 9.09
N GLY A 90 -13.98 -19.63 9.37
CA GLY A 90 -15.08 -19.96 10.26
C GLY A 90 -15.98 -21.09 9.75
N GLN A 91 -15.98 -21.36 8.43
CA GLN A 91 -16.66 -22.52 7.85
C GLN A 91 -15.82 -23.80 7.96
N GLU A 92 -14.48 -23.70 7.88
CA GLU A 92 -13.56 -24.86 8.07
C GLU A 92 -13.33 -25.24 9.54
N ALA A 93 -13.48 -24.31 10.49
CA ALA A 93 -13.29 -24.58 11.92
C ALA A 93 -14.32 -25.57 12.50
N ALA A 94 -15.40 -25.87 11.77
CA ALA A 94 -16.36 -26.91 12.12
C ALA A 94 -15.99 -28.29 11.53
N GLU A 95 -15.13 -28.37 10.51
CA GLU A 95 -14.73 -29.64 9.86
C GLU A 95 -13.38 -30.19 10.36
N LEU A 96 -12.44 -29.34 10.80
CA LEU A 96 -11.12 -29.79 11.26
C LEU A 96 -11.10 -30.41 12.67
N ALA A 97 -12.16 -30.25 13.45
CA ALA A 97 -12.29 -30.91 14.76
C ALA A 97 -12.71 -32.38 14.65
N GLU A 98 -13.28 -32.80 13.52
CA GLU A 98 -13.77 -34.18 13.35
C GLU A 98 -12.65 -35.18 13.04
N ILE A 99 -11.58 -34.72 12.36
CA ILE A 99 -10.48 -35.59 11.93
C ILE A 99 -9.54 -35.94 13.10
N ASP A 100 -9.18 -34.97 13.96
CA ASP A 100 -8.26 -35.22 15.10
C ASP A 100 -8.96 -35.90 16.29
N GLY A 101 -10.30 -35.81 16.35
CA GLY A 101 -11.12 -36.52 17.32
C GLY A 101 -11.17 -38.03 17.08
N ALA A 102 -11.14 -38.47 15.82
CA ALA A 102 -11.05 -39.89 15.48
C ALA A 102 -9.68 -40.49 15.82
N LEU A 103 -8.60 -39.69 15.78
CA LEU A 103 -7.26 -40.14 16.13
C LEU A 103 -7.03 -40.18 17.65
N LEU A 104 -7.58 -39.22 18.41
CA LEU A 104 -7.50 -39.21 19.88
C LEU A 104 -8.48 -40.17 20.56
N SER A 105 -9.54 -40.61 19.87
CA SER A 105 -10.57 -41.51 20.39
C SER A 105 -10.41 -42.97 19.95
N ASP A 106 -9.46 -43.30 19.07
CA ASP A 106 -9.21 -44.68 18.71
C ASP A 106 -8.49 -45.38 19.89
N GLU A 107 -9.29 -45.90 20.81
CA GLU A 107 -8.85 -46.93 21.75
C GLU A 107 -8.38 -48.12 20.92
N VAL A 108 -7.06 -48.19 20.70
CA VAL A 108 -6.42 -49.30 20.01
C VAL A 108 -6.96 -50.60 20.61
N PRO A 109 -7.72 -51.41 19.84
CA PRO A 109 -8.36 -52.59 20.38
C PRO A 109 -7.29 -53.54 20.93
N PRO A 110 -7.56 -54.26 22.04
CA PRO A 110 -6.57 -55.13 22.70
C PRO A 110 -5.91 -56.15 21.76
N SER A 111 -6.55 -56.46 20.63
CA SER A 111 -6.04 -57.34 19.59
C SER A 111 -4.83 -56.79 18.82
N ALA A 112 -4.59 -55.47 18.79
CA ALA A 112 -3.41 -54.88 18.14
C ALA A 112 -2.12 -55.14 18.94
N TYR A 113 -2.23 -55.27 20.27
CA TYR A 113 -1.12 -55.71 21.12
C TYR A 113 -0.80 -57.20 20.94
N THR A 114 -1.64 -57.95 20.22
CA THR A 114 -1.43 -59.37 19.92
C THR A 114 -0.92 -59.61 18.51
N ASP A 115 -0.41 -58.57 17.83
CA ASP A 115 0.24 -58.76 16.55
C ASP A 115 1.49 -59.64 16.69
N ARG A 116 1.72 -60.45 15.66
CA ARG A 116 2.83 -61.41 15.59
C ARG A 116 4.18 -60.74 15.83
N GLY A 117 4.34 -59.49 15.40
CA GLY A 117 5.57 -58.71 15.58
C GLY A 117 5.90 -58.37 17.03
N PHE A 118 4.89 -58.09 17.88
CA PHE A 118 5.11 -57.80 19.30
C PHE A 118 5.49 -59.07 20.08
N LEU A 119 4.93 -60.21 19.72
CA LEU A 119 5.30 -61.50 20.29
C LEU A 119 6.75 -61.90 19.94
N GLU A 120 7.21 -61.62 18.71
CA GLU A 120 8.63 -61.82 18.34
C GLU A 120 9.57 -60.86 19.10
N TRP A 121 9.14 -59.63 19.36
CA TRP A 121 9.90 -58.69 20.18
C TRP A 121 9.99 -59.16 21.64
N LEU A 122 8.88 -59.61 22.23
CA LEU A 122 8.89 -60.21 23.57
C LEU A 122 9.76 -61.46 23.63
N GLN A 123 9.74 -62.32 22.61
CA GLN A 123 10.64 -63.48 22.54
C GLN A 123 12.11 -63.07 22.52
N ARG A 124 12.48 -62.09 21.70
CA ARG A 124 13.86 -61.54 21.65
C ARG A 124 14.30 -60.92 22.99
N VAL A 125 13.41 -60.27 23.73
CA VAL A 125 13.73 -59.68 25.04
C VAL A 125 13.71 -60.72 26.16
N SER A 126 12.94 -61.80 26.01
CA SER A 126 12.83 -62.88 26.99
C SER A 126 13.90 -63.95 26.86
N GLU A 127 14.67 -63.97 25.77
CA GLU A 127 15.89 -64.80 25.67
C GLU A 127 16.93 -64.26 26.67
N PRO A 128 17.25 -65.00 27.75
CA PRO A 128 18.27 -64.59 28.69
C PRO A 128 19.59 -65.18 28.21
N GLY A 129 20.38 -64.40 27.46
CA GLY A 129 21.74 -64.80 27.16
C GLY A 129 22.35 -64.18 25.90
N ASP A 130 22.77 -62.93 25.99
CA ASP A 130 24.06 -62.56 25.41
C ASP A 130 24.78 -61.59 26.35
N GLU A 131 25.36 -62.18 27.39
CA GLU A 131 26.48 -61.59 28.13
C GLU A 131 27.77 -62.28 27.62
N SER A 132 28.12 -62.07 26.34
CA SER A 132 29.48 -62.34 25.86
C SER A 132 30.29 -61.05 25.81
N LEU A 133 31.06 -60.83 26.88
CA LEU A 133 32.05 -59.77 27.01
C LEU A 133 33.16 -59.95 25.95
N PRO A 134 33.59 -58.88 25.24
CA PRO A 134 34.75 -58.96 24.36
C PRO A 134 36.07 -58.92 25.17
N GLU A 135 36.98 -59.88 24.91
CA GLU A 135 38.40 -59.84 25.31
C GLU A 135 39.22 -58.83 24.48
#